data_AF-A0A969MTP4-F1
#
_entry.id   AF-A0A969MTP4-F1
#
_cell.length_a   1.000
_cell.length_b   1.000
_cell.length_c   1.000
_cell.angle_alpha   90.00
_cell.angle_beta   90.00
_cell.angle_gamma   90.00
#
_symmetry.space_group_name_H-M   'P 1'
#
loop_
_entity.id
_entity.type
_entity.pdbx_description
1 polymer ?
#
loop_
_entity_poly.entity_id
_entity_poly.type
_entity_poly.pdbx_seq_one_letter_code
_entity_poly.pdbx_strand_id
1 'polypeptide(L)'
;MLLSLSKLILLKPNLSRLLQSKHSALIRLSKLTLSKANLNKLTLSKANLSKLTLSKLTLTRTTLLKTILTRLILTHLTRRLLTRRLLLTLIRRSLTSPLSIRQLLKRHLAMPKVA
;
A
#
# COMPACT_ATOMS: atom_id res chain seq x y z
N MET A 1 13.88 -17.71 -1.44
CA MET A 1 14.47 -16.46 -1.96
C MET A 1 13.98 -15.27 -1.13
N LEU A 2 14.87 -14.52 -0.50
CA LEU A 2 14.56 -13.27 0.20
C LEU A 2 14.68 -12.11 -0.81
N LEU A 3 13.61 -11.32 -0.99
CA LEU A 3 13.67 -10.13 -1.82
C LEU A 3 13.67 -8.89 -0.92
N SER A 4 14.78 -8.14 -0.94
CA SER A 4 14.95 -6.92 -0.16
C SER A 4 15.29 -5.75 -1.07
N LEU A 5 14.39 -4.77 -1.15
CA LEU A 5 14.62 -3.50 -1.84
C LEU A 5 14.54 -2.36 -0.82
N SER A 6 15.51 -1.46 -0.85
CA SER A 6 15.47 -0.28 0.01
C SER A 6 16.09 0.95 -0.62
N LYS A 7 15.59 2.13 -0.24
CA LYS A 7 16.12 3.45 -0.66
C LYS A 7 16.10 3.67 -2.19
N LEU A 8 15.11 3.15 -2.92
CA LEU A 8 14.96 3.37 -4.36
C LEU A 8 13.78 4.28 -4.67
N ILE A 9 13.91 5.03 -5.75
CA ILE A 9 12.83 5.77 -6.39
C ILE A 9 12.48 5.04 -7.69
N LEU A 10 11.24 4.56 -7.81
CA LEU A 10 10.79 3.79 -8.95
C LEU A 10 9.54 4.43 -9.58
N LEU A 11 9.61 4.67 -10.89
CA LEU A 11 8.51 5.21 -11.69
C LEU A 11 7.88 4.10 -12.52
N LYS A 12 6.57 3.90 -12.35
CA LYS A 12 5.77 2.84 -12.98
C LYS A 12 6.31 1.41 -12.80
N PRO A 13 6.88 1.01 -11.65
CA PRO A 13 7.39 -0.35 -11.52
C PRO A 13 6.24 -1.36 -11.51
N ASN A 14 6.44 -2.48 -12.20
CA ASN A 14 5.51 -3.60 -12.17
C ASN A 14 5.94 -4.62 -11.12
N LEU A 15 5.58 -4.36 -9.86
CA LEU A 15 5.87 -5.25 -8.74
C LEU A 15 4.94 -6.48 -8.72
N SER A 16 3.77 -6.40 -9.36
CA SER A 16 2.85 -7.53 -9.45
C SER A 16 3.50 -8.78 -10.06
N ARG A 17 4.36 -8.59 -11.08
CA ARG A 17 5.10 -9.68 -11.73
C ARG A 17 6.26 -10.18 -10.88
N LEU A 18 7.00 -9.25 -10.26
CA LEU A 18 8.16 -9.58 -9.44
C LEU A 18 7.80 -10.35 -8.15
N LEU A 19 6.60 -10.10 -7.61
CA LEU A 19 6.15 -10.62 -6.32
C LEU A 19 5.04 -11.69 -6.45
N GLN A 20 4.80 -12.19 -7.66
CA GLN A 20 3.78 -13.21 -7.97
C GLN A 20 4.14 -14.61 -7.45
N SER A 21 5.39 -14.84 -7.03
CA SER A 21 5.81 -16.14 -6.49
C SER A 21 5.20 -16.40 -5.10
N LYS A 22 4.91 -17.67 -4.80
CA LYS A 22 4.28 -18.15 -3.55
C LYS A 22 5.04 -17.79 -2.25
N HIS A 23 6.21 -17.13 -2.33
CA HIS A 23 7.10 -16.84 -1.20
C HIS A 23 7.04 -15.39 -0.72
N SER A 24 5.87 -14.75 -0.78
CA SER A 24 5.68 -13.37 -0.33
C SER A 24 5.85 -13.16 1.17
N ALA A 25 6.01 -14.24 1.93
CA ALA A 25 6.30 -14.28 3.36
C ALA A 25 7.58 -13.53 3.77
N LEU A 26 8.51 -13.31 2.84
CA LEU A 26 9.87 -12.82 3.11
C LEU A 26 10.26 -11.59 2.29
N ILE A 27 9.28 -10.76 1.90
CA ILE A 27 9.54 -9.53 1.14
C ILE A 27 9.85 -8.37 2.11
N ARG A 28 10.95 -7.67 1.87
CA ARG A 28 11.31 -6.41 2.55
C ARG A 28 11.40 -5.27 1.53
N LEU A 29 10.40 -4.40 1.50
CA LEU A 29 10.41 -3.15 0.74
C LEU A 29 10.39 -2.00 1.74
N SER A 30 11.52 -1.31 1.93
CA SER A 30 11.59 -0.24 2.93
C SER A 30 12.18 1.04 2.35
N LYS A 31 11.66 2.21 2.77
CA LYS A 31 12.17 3.51 2.29
C LYS A 31 12.17 3.63 0.75
N LEU A 32 11.16 3.10 0.06
CA LEU A 32 11.01 3.26 -1.38
C LEU A 32 10.00 4.37 -1.70
N THR A 33 10.25 5.08 -2.79
CA THR A 33 9.28 5.98 -3.41
C THR A 33 8.76 5.30 -4.67
N LEU A 34 7.50 4.86 -4.66
CA LEU A 34 6.86 4.21 -5.79
C LEU A 34 5.79 5.13 -6.38
N SER A 35 5.96 5.51 -7.64
CA SER A 35 4.95 6.27 -8.40
C SER A 35 4.36 5.40 -9.49
N LYS A 36 3.03 5.41 -9.65
CA LYS A 36 2.32 4.66 -10.70
C LYS A 36 2.60 3.15 -10.69
N ALA A 37 2.99 2.57 -9.55
CA ALA A 37 3.34 1.15 -9.49
C ALA A 37 2.12 0.23 -9.58
N ASN A 38 2.30 -0.90 -10.26
CA ASN A 38 1.30 -1.95 -10.36
C ASN A 38 1.56 -3.02 -9.29
N LEU A 39 0.65 -3.14 -8.34
CA LEU A 39 0.67 -4.12 -7.25
C LEU A 39 -0.53 -5.07 -7.33
N ASN A 40 -1.23 -5.17 -8.47
CA ASN A 40 -2.46 -5.95 -8.60
C ASN A 40 -2.25 -7.45 -8.28
N LYS A 41 -3.27 -8.06 -7.66
CA LYS A 41 -3.35 -9.50 -7.34
C LYS A 41 -2.21 -10.03 -6.47
N LEU A 42 -1.51 -9.16 -5.73
CA LEU A 42 -0.46 -9.59 -4.82
C LEU A 42 -1.01 -10.06 -3.48
N THR A 43 -0.54 -11.22 -3.03
CA THR A 43 -0.68 -11.65 -1.63
C THR A 43 0.65 -11.37 -0.96
N LEU A 44 0.70 -10.39 -0.05
CA LEU A 44 1.86 -10.10 0.78
C LEU A 44 1.56 -10.58 2.20
N SER A 45 2.15 -11.71 2.58
CA SER A 45 2.06 -12.23 3.96
C SER A 45 3.33 -11.85 4.72
N LYS A 46 3.27 -11.40 5.96
CA LYS A 46 4.44 -11.06 6.81
C LYS A 46 5.47 -10.09 6.18
N ALA A 47 5.15 -9.43 5.07
CA ALA A 47 6.07 -8.54 4.36
C ALA A 47 6.31 -7.25 5.14
N ASN A 48 7.53 -6.72 5.06
CA ASN A 48 7.88 -5.41 5.61
C ASN A 48 7.79 -4.35 4.51
N LEU A 49 6.84 -3.43 4.65
CA LEU A 49 6.52 -2.33 3.74
C LEU A 49 6.68 -0.96 4.44
N SER A 50 7.60 -0.87 5.40
CA SER A 50 7.78 0.33 6.23
C SER A 50 8.41 1.50 5.46
N LYS A 51 8.01 2.72 5.82
CA LYS A 51 8.55 3.98 5.27
C LYS A 51 8.41 4.09 3.75
N LEU A 52 7.39 3.49 3.15
CA LEU A 52 7.13 3.65 1.71
C LEU A 52 6.39 4.94 1.43
N THR A 53 6.80 5.65 0.39
CA THR A 53 6.04 6.75 -0.22
C THR A 53 5.39 6.24 -1.48
N LEU A 54 4.07 6.18 -1.49
CA LEU A 54 3.28 5.54 -2.53
C LEU A 54 2.37 6.57 -3.20
N SER A 55 2.49 6.71 -4.53
CA SER A 55 1.64 7.61 -5.31
C SER A 55 1.06 6.96 -6.56
N LYS A 56 -0.20 7.25 -6.86
CA LYS A 56 -0.90 6.80 -8.09
C LYS A 56 -0.81 5.28 -8.37
N LEU A 57 -0.75 4.44 -7.34
CA LEU A 57 -0.58 2.98 -7.48
C LEU A 57 -1.76 2.29 -8.17
N THR A 58 -1.68 0.99 -8.44
CA THR A 58 -2.85 0.13 -8.73
C THR A 58 -2.86 -1.07 -7.78
N LEU A 59 -3.96 -1.25 -7.03
CA LEU A 59 -4.10 -2.24 -5.94
C LEU A 59 -5.43 -3.02 -6.04
N THR A 60 -5.69 -3.64 -7.18
CA THR A 60 -6.88 -4.50 -7.35
C THR A 60 -6.59 -5.90 -6.83
N ARG A 61 -7.46 -6.45 -5.98
CA ARG A 61 -7.36 -7.81 -5.42
C ARG A 61 -6.05 -8.10 -4.65
N THR A 62 -5.46 -7.09 -4.02
CA THR A 62 -4.32 -7.29 -3.13
C THR A 62 -4.75 -7.75 -1.74
N THR A 63 -3.95 -8.63 -1.16
CA THR A 63 -4.15 -9.19 0.17
C THR A 63 -2.90 -8.92 1.01
N LEU A 64 -3.06 -8.19 2.13
CA LEU A 64 -1.97 -7.83 3.04
C LEU A 64 -2.19 -8.53 4.39
N LEU A 65 -1.55 -9.69 4.60
CA LEU A 65 -1.69 -10.48 5.84
C LEU A 65 -0.45 -10.30 6.71
N LYS A 66 -0.62 -9.93 7.99
CA LYS A 66 0.50 -9.76 8.94
C LYS A 66 1.66 -8.84 8.45
N THR A 67 1.42 -8.00 7.44
CA THR A 67 2.41 -7.04 6.90
C THR A 67 2.72 -5.87 7.83
N ILE A 68 3.98 -5.44 7.86
CA ILE A 68 4.40 -4.25 8.59
C ILE A 68 4.28 -3.05 7.65
N LEU A 69 3.40 -2.07 7.95
CA LEU A 69 3.14 -0.87 7.12
C LEU A 69 3.52 0.44 7.84
N THR A 70 4.46 0.42 8.78
CA THR A 70 4.78 1.58 9.62
C THR A 70 5.32 2.77 8.81
N ARG A 71 4.84 3.99 9.11
CA ARG A 71 5.24 5.24 8.43
C ARG A 71 5.00 5.22 6.92
N LEU A 72 3.95 4.53 6.48
CA LEU A 72 3.52 4.55 5.09
C LEU A 72 2.93 5.93 4.76
N ILE A 73 3.38 6.52 3.64
CA ILE A 73 2.88 7.78 3.12
C ILE A 73 2.14 7.49 1.82
N LEU A 74 0.87 7.89 1.74
CA LEU A 74 0.04 7.73 0.55
C LEU A 74 -0.28 9.11 -0.02
N THR A 75 0.22 9.42 -1.21
CA THR A 75 -0.07 10.68 -1.90
C THR A 75 -0.83 10.41 -3.20
N HIS A 76 -1.68 11.34 -3.62
CA HIS A 76 -2.42 11.23 -4.88
C HIS A 76 -3.18 9.90 -5.08
N LEU A 77 -3.86 9.42 -4.03
CA LEU A 77 -4.78 8.29 -4.16
C LEU A 77 -5.98 8.69 -5.02
N THR A 78 -6.24 7.96 -6.10
CA THR A 78 -7.47 8.10 -6.89
C THR A 78 -8.59 7.25 -6.27
N ARG A 79 -9.86 7.62 -6.50
CA ARG A 79 -11.03 6.88 -6.01
C ARG A 79 -10.96 5.38 -6.32
N ARG A 80 -10.44 5.02 -7.51
CA ARG A 80 -10.24 3.64 -7.96
C ARG A 80 -9.33 2.80 -7.06
N LEU A 81 -8.45 3.44 -6.28
CA LEU A 81 -7.48 2.77 -5.41
C LEU A 81 -7.96 2.61 -3.98
N LEU A 82 -8.92 3.43 -3.59
CA LEU A 82 -9.43 3.52 -2.24
C LEU A 82 -10.56 2.48 -2.08
N THR A 83 -10.18 1.20 -2.19
CA THR A 83 -11.11 0.09 -1.97
C THR A 83 -11.42 -0.04 -0.48
N ARG A 84 -12.65 -0.43 -0.14
CA ARG A 84 -13.09 -0.68 1.25
C ARG A 84 -12.12 -1.62 2.00
N ARG A 85 -11.58 -2.62 1.29
CA ARG A 85 -10.61 -3.57 1.84
C ARG A 85 -9.26 -2.92 2.18
N LEU A 86 -8.72 -2.07 1.29
CA LEU A 86 -7.49 -1.33 1.56
C LEU A 86 -7.69 -0.38 2.76
N LEU A 87 -8.80 0.36 2.77
CA LEU A 87 -9.14 1.29 3.83
C LEU A 87 -9.22 0.58 5.19
N LEU A 88 -9.98 -0.51 5.30
CA LEU A 88 -10.09 -1.28 6.54
C LEU A 88 -8.72 -1.82 7.00
N THR A 89 -7.88 -2.24 6.07
CA THR A 89 -6.53 -2.73 6.39
C THR A 89 -5.64 -1.62 6.94
N LEU A 90 -5.73 -0.41 6.39
CA LEU A 90 -4.96 0.75 6.86
C LEU A 90 -5.49 1.27 8.21
N ILE A 91 -6.82 1.37 8.37
CA ILE A 91 -7.47 1.82 9.62
C ILE A 91 -7.18 0.85 10.76
N ARG A 92 -7.45 -0.46 10.58
CA ARG A 92 -7.26 -1.47 11.63
C ARG A 92 -5.84 -1.56 12.14
N ARG A 93 -4.87 -1.09 11.35
CA ARG A 93 -3.47 -1.18 11.73
C ARG A 93 -2.91 0.13 12.29
N SER A 94 -3.60 1.27 12.16
CA SER A 94 -3.15 2.60 12.62
C SER A 94 -1.77 3.05 12.09
N LEU A 95 -1.33 2.55 10.91
CA LEU A 95 0.10 2.62 10.49
C LEU A 95 0.49 3.74 9.51
N THR A 96 -0.48 4.51 9.00
CA THR A 96 -0.21 5.70 8.16
C THR A 96 -0.20 6.96 9.02
N SER A 97 0.53 8.00 8.60
CA SER A 97 0.52 9.28 9.33
C SER A 97 -0.93 9.73 9.57
N PRO A 98 -1.27 10.31 10.74
CA PRO A 98 -2.64 10.72 11.06
C PRO A 98 -3.21 11.67 10.00
N LEU A 99 -2.35 12.49 9.39
CA LEU A 99 -2.69 13.34 8.24
C LEU A 99 -3.17 12.53 7.03
N SER A 100 -2.47 11.43 6.69
CA SER A 100 -2.83 10.53 5.60
C SER A 100 -4.14 9.80 5.89
N ILE A 101 -4.36 9.31 7.12
CA ILE A 101 -5.63 8.67 7.51
C ILE A 101 -6.78 9.66 7.34
N ARG A 102 -6.64 10.88 7.87
CA ARG A 102 -7.65 11.93 7.77
C ARG A 102 -7.94 12.32 6.32
N GLN A 103 -6.92 12.44 5.48
CA GLN A 103 -7.08 12.79 4.07
C GLN A 103 -7.71 11.66 3.25
N LEU A 104 -7.41 10.41 3.61
CA LEU A 104 -7.95 9.20 3.00
C LEU A 104 -9.41 8.97 3.43
N LEU A 105 -9.74 9.22 4.71
CA LEU A 105 -11.11 9.28 5.22
C LEU A 105 -11.89 10.41 4.55
N LYS A 106 -11.37 11.64 4.46
CA LYS A 106 -12.05 12.75 3.74
C LYS A 106 -12.37 12.42 2.28
N ARG A 107 -11.46 11.73 1.57
CA ARG A 107 -11.68 11.30 0.17
C ARG A 107 -12.68 10.16 0.03
N HIS A 108 -12.87 9.35 1.08
CA HIS A 108 -13.84 8.24 1.09
C HIS A 108 -15.21 8.64 1.64
N LEU A 109 -15.23 9.51 2.66
CA LEU A 109 -16.41 10.07 3.34
C LEU A 109 -16.98 11.33 2.66
N ALA A 110 -16.54 11.66 1.44
CA ALA A 110 -17.31 12.53 0.53
C ALA A 110 -18.51 11.76 -0.08
N MET A 111 -19.27 11.12 0.80
CA MET A 111 -20.60 10.50 0.67
C MET A 111 -21.33 10.93 1.95
N PRO A 112 -22.64 11.25 1.87
CA PRO A 112 -23.29 12.25 2.70
C PRO A 112 -23.14 11.97 4.21
N LYS A 113 -23.15 13.05 4.98
CA LYS A 113 -23.15 13.04 6.46
C LYS A 113 -24.00 11.88 6.95
N VAL A 114 -23.42 11.03 7.80
CA VAL A 114 -24.22 10.27 8.74
C VAL A 114 -24.66 11.27 9.81
N ALA A 115 -25.81 11.88 9.56
CA ALA A 115 -26.74 12.43 10.52
C ALA A 115 -28.12 12.11 9.96
#